data_AF-A0A966Q6M1-F1
#
_entry.id   AF-A0A966Q6M1-F1
#
_cell.length_a   1.000
_cell.length_b   1.000
_cell.length_c   1.000
_cell.angle_alpha   90.00
_cell.angle_beta   90.00
_cell.angle_gamma   90.00
#
_symmetry.space_group_name_H-M   'P 1'
#
loop_
_entity.id
_entity.type
_entity.pdbx_description
1 polymer ?
#
loop_
_entity_poly.entity_id
_entity_poly.type
_entity_poly.pdbx_seq_one_letter_code
_entity_poly.pdbx_strand_id
1 'polypeptide(L)'
;IGADPLEVYKGATFTDPGATVTDNVDATRTITGSGEVNTAAVGIYTVTYTATDVAGNLAVPVTRTVNVVLDPAADEDGDGLTNGTEISGGTNRGERSGGTCGWDESEQCEFI
;
A
#
# COMPACT_ATOMS: atom_id res chain seq x y z
N ILE A 1 -5.68 -14.53 10.25
CA ILE A 1 -5.53 -13.98 8.87
C ILE A 1 -6.04 -12.56 8.87
N GLY A 2 -5.22 -11.59 8.43
CA GLY A 2 -5.64 -10.19 8.29
C GLY A 2 -6.44 -9.92 7.03
N ALA A 3 -6.85 -8.67 6.83
CA ALA A 3 -7.62 -8.24 5.65
C ALA A 3 -6.85 -8.45 4.33
N ASP A 4 -7.62 -8.55 3.24
CA ASP A 4 -7.13 -8.54 1.86
C ASP A 4 -8.17 -7.83 0.96
N PRO A 5 -7.87 -6.63 0.42
CA PRO A 5 -6.62 -5.89 0.63
C PRO A 5 -6.47 -5.38 2.08
N LEU A 6 -5.24 -5.17 2.50
CA LEU A 6 -4.88 -4.51 3.76
C LEU A 6 -4.56 -3.04 3.50
N GLU A 7 -5.16 -2.12 4.24
CA GLU A 7 -4.80 -0.70 4.21
C GLU A 7 -3.76 -0.35 5.27
N VAL A 8 -2.77 0.45 4.88
CA VAL A 8 -1.71 0.98 5.75
C VAL A 8 -1.48 2.45 5.40
N TYR A 9 -1.32 3.32 6.38
CA TYR A 9 -0.99 4.72 6.12
C TYR A 9 0.49 4.92 5.78
N LYS A 10 0.77 5.91 4.93
CA LYS A 10 2.13 6.35 4.60
C LYS A 10 2.91 6.64 5.89
N GLY A 11 4.13 6.12 5.98
CA GLY A 11 5.02 6.27 7.14
C GLY A 11 4.67 5.39 8.34
N ALA A 12 3.55 4.66 8.34
CA ALA A 12 3.19 3.75 9.42
C ALA A 12 4.06 2.48 9.40
N THR A 13 4.17 1.83 10.57
CA THR A 13 4.80 0.51 10.69
C THR A 13 3.88 -0.56 10.12
N PHE A 14 4.35 -1.31 9.12
CA PHE A 14 3.67 -2.51 8.63
C PHE A 14 4.19 -3.76 9.34
N THR A 15 3.29 -4.58 9.87
CA THR A 15 3.59 -5.94 10.35
C THR A 15 2.67 -6.91 9.63
N ASP A 16 3.26 -7.89 8.95
CA ASP A 16 2.48 -8.89 8.22
C ASP A 16 1.68 -9.79 9.18
N PRO A 17 0.34 -9.84 9.09
CA PRO A 17 -0.46 -10.75 9.90
C PRO A 17 -0.37 -12.22 9.45
N GLY A 18 0.42 -12.50 8.41
CA GLY A 18 0.76 -13.82 7.91
C GLY A 18 -0.36 -14.49 7.13
N ALA A 19 -0.14 -15.77 6.82
CA ALA A 19 -1.06 -16.67 6.12
C ALA A 19 -1.24 -17.99 6.90
N THR A 20 -2.24 -18.77 6.51
CA THR A 20 -2.56 -20.08 7.08
C THR A 20 -2.73 -21.08 5.95
N VAL A 21 -2.31 -22.30 6.17
CA VAL A 21 -2.44 -23.41 5.21
C VAL A 21 -2.94 -24.65 5.96
N THR A 22 -3.81 -25.42 5.32
CA THR A 22 -4.35 -26.68 5.85
C THR A 22 -3.93 -27.85 4.98
N ASP A 23 -3.92 -29.05 5.57
CA ASP A 23 -3.65 -30.30 4.87
C ASP A 23 -4.17 -31.50 5.62
N ASN A 24 -4.48 -32.53 4.84
CA ASN A 24 -5.17 -33.71 5.30
C ASN A 24 -4.24 -34.84 5.77
N VAL A 25 -2.93 -34.73 5.56
CA VAL A 25 -1.91 -35.73 5.87
C VAL A 25 -0.93 -35.21 6.93
N ASP A 26 -0.33 -34.04 6.72
CA ASP A 26 0.72 -33.48 7.57
C ASP A 26 0.24 -32.32 8.44
N ALA A 27 0.40 -32.48 9.76
CA ALA A 27 0.07 -31.43 10.75
C ALA A 27 1.09 -30.28 10.77
N THR A 28 2.32 -30.51 10.31
CA THR A 28 3.41 -29.52 10.33
C THR A 28 3.72 -29.01 8.94
N ARG A 29 3.88 -27.70 8.82
CA ARG A 29 4.08 -26.95 7.57
C ARG A 29 4.95 -25.74 7.78
N THR A 30 5.68 -25.37 6.73
CA THR A 30 6.41 -24.10 6.69
C THR A 30 5.68 -23.17 5.74
N ILE A 31 5.32 -21.97 6.22
CA ILE A 31 4.78 -20.89 5.40
C ILE A 31 5.86 -19.82 5.28
N THR A 32 6.15 -19.41 4.05
CA THR A 32 7.09 -18.33 3.75
C THR A 32 6.34 -17.23 3.01
N GLY A 33 6.27 -16.04 3.62
CA GLY A 33 5.84 -14.81 2.96
C GLY A 33 7.02 -14.08 2.32
N SER A 34 6.89 -13.67 1.06
CA SER A 34 7.89 -12.87 0.34
C SER A 34 7.22 -11.67 -0.32
N GLY A 35 7.87 -10.52 -0.22
CA GLY A 35 7.34 -9.24 -0.72
C GLY A 35 7.84 -8.10 0.17
N GLU A 36 8.15 -6.96 -0.44
CA GLU A 36 8.57 -5.76 0.27
C GLU A 36 7.44 -4.74 0.21
N VAL A 37 6.96 -4.31 1.38
CA VAL A 37 5.97 -3.24 1.49
C VAL A 37 6.71 -1.99 1.94
N ASN A 38 6.90 -1.05 1.02
CA ASN A 38 7.49 0.24 1.35
C ASN A 38 6.39 1.19 1.82
N THR A 39 6.21 1.32 3.14
CA THR A 39 5.20 2.23 3.69
C THR A 39 5.56 3.71 3.53
N ALA A 40 6.77 4.07 3.10
CA ALA A 40 7.14 5.46 2.86
C ALA A 40 6.57 6.02 1.54
N ALA A 41 6.02 5.16 0.67
CA ALA A 41 5.44 5.56 -0.61
C ALA A 41 4.02 5.03 -0.76
N VAL A 42 3.09 5.90 -1.16
CA VAL A 42 1.72 5.53 -1.49
C VAL A 42 1.74 4.62 -2.73
N GLY A 43 1.01 3.52 -2.66
CA GLY A 43 1.02 2.53 -3.73
C GLY A 43 0.38 1.20 -3.34
N ILE A 44 0.32 0.31 -4.32
CA ILE A 44 -0.18 -1.05 -4.15
C ILE A 44 1.02 -1.98 -4.10
N TYR A 45 1.15 -2.71 -2.99
CA TYR A 45 2.20 -3.69 -2.75
C TYR A 45 1.60 -5.09 -2.67
N THR A 46 2.42 -6.10 -2.96
CA THR A 46 1.97 -7.50 -2.94
C THR A 46 2.91 -8.34 -2.08
N VAL A 47 2.31 -9.19 -1.23
CA VAL A 47 3.02 -10.21 -0.45
C VAL A 47 2.55 -11.56 -0.95
N THR A 48 3.48 -12.41 -1.36
CA THR A 48 3.20 -13.77 -1.84
C THR A 48 3.53 -14.77 -0.75
N TYR A 49 2.57 -15.64 -0.43
CA TYR A 49 2.75 -16.73 0.51
C TYR A 49 2.89 -18.05 -0.23
N THR A 50 3.94 -18.77 0.12
CA THR A 50 4.18 -20.14 -0.30
C THR A 50 4.16 -21.05 0.92
N ALA A 51 3.78 -22.30 0.75
CA ALA A 51 3.85 -23.29 1.81
C ALA A 51 4.38 -24.62 1.30
N THR A 52 5.17 -25.28 2.15
CA THR A 52 5.75 -26.60 1.89
C THR A 52 5.42 -27.51 3.07
N ASP A 53 4.98 -28.73 2.77
CA ASP A 53 4.81 -29.79 3.77
C ASP A 53 6.13 -30.50 4.09
N VAL A 54 6.10 -31.52 4.95
CA VAL A 54 7.29 -32.28 5.35
C VAL A 54 7.82 -33.16 4.22
N ALA A 55 6.94 -33.64 3.36
CA ALA A 55 7.30 -34.44 2.19
C ALA A 55 7.89 -33.60 1.03
N GLY A 56 7.82 -32.28 1.13
CA GLY A 56 8.32 -31.34 0.12
C GLY A 56 7.28 -30.94 -0.93
N ASN A 57 5.99 -31.28 -0.75
CA ASN A 57 4.95 -30.84 -1.66
C ASN A 57 4.67 -29.34 -1.45
N LEU A 58 4.49 -28.63 -2.55
CA LEU A 58 4.20 -27.20 -2.56
C LEU A 58 2.70 -26.95 -2.68
N ALA A 59 2.18 -26.05 -1.84
CA ALA A 59 0.83 -25.52 -2.00
C ALA A 59 0.78 -24.52 -3.16
N VAL A 60 -0.42 -24.32 -3.73
CA VAL A 60 -0.66 -23.21 -4.66
C VAL A 60 -0.40 -21.88 -3.91
N PRO A 61 0.48 -21.00 -4.43
CA PRO A 61 0.77 -19.73 -3.78
C PRO A 61 -0.47 -18.84 -3.70
N VAL A 62 -0.58 -18.06 -2.62
CA VAL A 62 -1.63 -17.05 -2.45
C VAL A 62 -1.00 -15.69 -2.23
N THR A 63 -1.68 -14.63 -2.65
CA THR A 63 -1.19 -13.26 -2.53
C THR A 63 -2.06 -12.45 -1.58
N ARG A 64 -1.45 -11.53 -0.84
CA ARG A 64 -2.13 -10.42 -0.16
C ARG A 64 -1.76 -9.12 -0.85
N THR A 65 -2.75 -8.27 -1.07
CA THR A 65 -2.54 -6.89 -1.51
C THR A 65 -2.46 -5.97 -0.30
N VAL A 66 -1.46 -5.08 -0.27
CA VAL A 66 -1.31 -4.03 0.74
C VAL A 66 -1.38 -2.68 0.05
N ASN A 67 -2.40 -1.89 0.38
CA ASN A 67 -2.60 -0.54 -0.13
C ASN A 67 -1.99 0.44 0.88
N VAL A 68 -0.89 1.09 0.50
CA VAL A 68 -0.34 2.21 1.24
C VAL A 68 -1.04 3.48 0.77
N VAL A 69 -1.76 4.14 1.67
CA VAL A 69 -2.57 5.34 1.38
C VAL A 69 -2.15 6.51 2.27
N LEU A 70 -2.54 7.72 1.90
CA LEU A 70 -2.35 8.90 2.75
C LEU A 70 -3.23 8.81 3.99
N ASP A 71 -2.73 9.29 5.13
CA ASP A 71 -3.56 9.46 6.32
C ASP A 71 -4.39 10.74 6.13
N PRO A 72 -5.74 10.67 6.09
CA PRO A 72 -6.57 11.86 5.90
C PRO A 72 -6.39 12.95 6.97
N ALA A 73 -5.81 12.62 8.13
CA ALA A 73 -5.56 13.55 9.22
C ALA A 73 -4.11 14.07 9.27
N ALA A 74 -3.19 13.54 8.46
CA ALA A 74 -1.82 14.03 8.40
C ALA A 74 -1.72 15.30 7.54
N ASP A 75 -0.65 16.08 7.80
CA ASP A 75 -0.24 17.26 7.03
C ASP A 75 1.20 17.00 6.56
N GLU A 76 1.33 16.49 5.34
CA GLU A 76 2.58 15.97 4.79
C GLU A 76 3.53 17.08 4.31
N ASP A 77 3.01 18.24 3.92
CA ASP A 77 3.80 19.36 3.39
C ASP A 77 3.99 20.52 4.39
N GLY A 78 3.26 20.50 5.51
CA GLY A 78 3.41 21.40 6.63
C GLY A 78 2.74 22.76 6.42
N ASP A 79 1.77 22.86 5.51
CA ASP A 79 1.05 24.10 5.21
C ASP A 79 -0.08 24.40 6.21
N GLY A 80 -0.38 23.46 7.12
CA GLY A 80 -1.40 23.56 8.15
C GLY A 80 -2.76 22.98 7.73
N LEU A 81 -2.85 22.32 6.58
CA LEU A 81 -4.03 21.60 6.11
C LEU A 81 -3.79 20.09 6.15
N THR A 82 -4.81 19.34 6.54
CA THR A 82 -4.74 17.88 6.52
C THR A 82 -4.97 17.35 5.10
N ASN A 83 -4.38 16.22 4.73
CA ASN A 83 -4.61 15.53 3.47
C ASN A 83 -6.09 15.34 3.12
N GLY A 84 -6.96 15.03 4.09
CA GLY A 84 -8.40 14.92 3.86
C GLY A 84 -9.05 16.26 3.45
N THR A 85 -8.58 17.37 4.02
CA THR A 85 -9.00 18.73 3.66
C THR A 85 -8.49 19.08 2.27
N GLU A 86 -7.25 18.74 1.97
CA GLU A 86 -6.61 19.03 0.68
C GLU A 86 -7.25 18.29 -0.50
N ILE A 87 -7.62 17.02 -0.31
CA ILE A 87 -8.34 16.21 -1.31
C ILE A 87 -9.67 16.87 -1.72
N SER A 88 -10.30 17.59 -0.79
CA SER A 88 -11.58 18.28 -1.03
C SER A 88 -11.43 19.74 -1.49
N GLY A 89 -10.30 20.39 -1.13
CA GLY A 89 -10.05 21.81 -1.35
C GLY A 89 -9.13 22.15 -2.54
N GLY A 90 -8.39 21.17 -3.07
CA GLY A 90 -7.46 21.36 -4.18
C GLY A 90 -6.25 22.26 -3.85
N THR A 91 -5.87 22.34 -2.58
CA THR A 91 -4.87 23.30 -2.05
C THR A 91 -3.43 22.85 -2.18
N ASN A 92 -3.16 21.55 -2.41
CA ASN A 92 -1.77 21.10 -2.41
C ASN A 92 -0.98 21.63 -3.62
N ARG A 93 0.15 22.27 -3.34
CA ARG A 93 1.13 22.71 -4.34
C ARG A 93 2.12 21.58 -4.70
N GLY A 94 2.01 20.40 -4.08
CA GLY A 94 3.05 19.36 -4.15
C GLY A 94 2.61 17.88 -4.15
N GLU A 95 1.36 17.53 -3.88
CA GLU A 95 0.93 16.12 -3.75
C GLU A 95 -0.23 15.75 -4.71
N ARG A 96 -0.16 16.16 -5.98
CA ARG A 96 -1.09 15.61 -6.98
C ARG A 96 -0.79 14.14 -7.22
N SER A 97 -1.56 13.25 -6.61
CA SER A 97 -1.85 11.94 -7.19
C SER A 97 -2.35 12.18 -8.62
N GLY A 98 -1.67 11.62 -9.61
CA GLY A 98 -1.79 12.00 -11.03
C GLY A 98 -3.21 12.32 -11.50
N GLY A 99 -3.42 13.55 -11.99
CA GLY A 99 -4.71 14.00 -12.53
C GLY A 99 -4.78 15.52 -12.76
N THR A 100 -4.33 15.97 -13.93
CA THR A 100 -4.72 17.19 -14.69
C THR A 100 -4.86 18.58 -14.00
N CYS A 101 -3.87 19.43 -14.30
CA CYS A 101 -3.83 20.91 -14.53
C CYS A 101 -4.43 21.98 -13.57
N GLY A 102 -3.77 23.15 -13.58
CA GLY A 102 -4.18 24.50 -13.12
C GLY A 102 -3.77 24.82 -11.68
N TRP A 103 -2.85 25.73 -11.33
CA TRP A 103 -2.52 27.02 -11.93
C TRP A 103 -1.08 27.45 -11.64
N ASP A 104 -0.44 28.00 -12.67
CA ASP A 104 0.79 28.79 -12.66
C ASP A 104 0.47 30.19 -12.08
N GLU A 105 1.31 30.73 -11.18
CA GLU A 105 1.14 32.10 -10.66
C GLU A 105 1.95 33.19 -11.40
N SER A 106 2.74 32.88 -12.43
CA SER A 106 3.20 33.84 -13.44
C SER A 106 4.23 33.26 -14.42
N GLU A 107 3.83 32.73 -15.58
CA GLU A 107 4.31 33.13 -16.93
C GLU A 107 3.88 32.15 -18.06
N GLN A 108 2.88 32.60 -18.82
CA GLN A 108 2.72 32.40 -20.29
C GLN A 108 2.50 30.97 -20.82
N CYS A 109 1.24 30.65 -21.14
CA CYS A 109 0.91 29.78 -22.28
C CYS A 109 0.37 30.65 -23.42
N GLU A 110 1.23 30.96 -24.40
CA GLU A 110 0.80 31.48 -25.69
C GLU A 110 0.41 30.32 -26.62
N PHE A 111 -0.62 30.56 -27.44
CA PHE A 111 -1.16 29.64 -28.44
C PHE A 111 -0.12 29.24 -29.49
N ILE A 112 0.01 27.93 -29.76
CA ILE A 112 -0.47 27.28 -31.01
C ILE A 112 -1.04 25.91 -30.64
#